data_AF-A0A1G2UXP8-F1
#
_entry.id   AF-A0A1G2UXP8-F1
#
_cell.length_a   1.000
_cell.length_b   1.000
_cell.length_c   1.000
_cell.angle_alpha   90.00
_cell.angle_beta   90.00
_cell.angle_gamma   90.00
#
_symmetry.space_group_name_H-M   'P 1'
#
loop_
_entity.id
_entity.type
_entity.pdbx_description
1 polymer ?
#
loop_
_entity_poly.entity_id
_entity_poly.type
_entity_poly.pdbx_seq_one_letter_code
_entity_poly.pdbx_strand_id
1 'polypeptide(L)'
;MGVIVGVDTYKRYIFRSDLDKVAALLQKARSSAMNNINEQKYGVKFDDPDDLILFRETLGTSYDYKVEKSKTVVYSDTCPSHQVVFDQLTGNADSCEIVITEGNKISTTTINGQGGINY
;
A
#
# COMPACT_ATOMS: atom_id res chain seq x y z
N MET A 1 -30.89 19.37 16.35
CA MET A 1 -30.54 18.31 15.38
C MET A 1 -29.41 18.84 14.50
N GLY A 2 -28.31 18.11 14.33
CA GLY A 2 -27.29 18.49 13.34
C GLY A 2 -25.85 18.35 13.80
N VAL A 3 -25.38 17.13 14.06
CA VAL A 3 -23.92 16.83 14.18
C VAL A 3 -23.53 15.56 13.41
N ILE A 4 -24.46 14.90 12.72
CA ILE A 4 -24.22 13.59 12.10
C ILE A 4 -23.50 13.72 10.74
N VAL A 5 -23.61 14.86 10.05
CA VAL A 5 -23.07 15.05 8.69
C VAL A 5 -21.54 15.16 8.68
N GLY A 6 -20.93 15.67 9.74
CA GLY A 6 -19.47 15.87 9.82
C GLY A 6 -18.69 14.57 10.00
N VAL A 7 -19.22 13.62 10.78
CA VAL A 7 -18.53 12.36 11.12
C VAL A 7 -18.45 11.42 9.91
N ASP A 8 -19.51 11.34 9.10
CA ASP A 8 -19.51 10.51 7.89
C ASP A 8 -18.55 11.04 6.82
N THR A 9 -18.52 12.37 6.66
CA THR A 9 -17.61 13.06 5.73
C THR A 9 -16.14 12.87 6.13
N TYR A 10 -15.83 12.99 7.43
CA TYR A 10 -14.49 12.79 7.96
C TYR A 10 -13.98 11.36 7.73
N LYS A 11 -14.80 10.34 8.02
CA LYS A 11 -14.46 8.93 7.76
C LYS A 11 -14.21 8.66 6.28
N ARG A 12 -15.07 9.19 5.40
CA ARG A 12 -14.87 9.05 3.95
C ARG A 12 -13.57 9.67 3.45
N TYR A 13 -13.16 10.81 4.02
CA TYR A 13 -11.90 11.46 3.68
C TYR A 13 -10.69 10.62 4.10
N ILE A 14 -10.70 10.08 5.32
CA ILE A 14 -9.64 9.21 5.84
C ILE A 14 -9.47 7.98 4.96
N PHE A 15 -10.56 7.24 4.71
CA PHE A 15 -10.52 6.05 3.87
C PHE A 15 -9.93 6.33 2.48
N ARG A 16 -10.34 7.44 1.85
CA ARG A 16 -9.79 7.84 0.56
C ARG A 16 -8.31 8.22 0.67
N SER A 17 -7.90 8.87 1.75
CA SER A 17 -6.50 9.20 2.00
C SER A 17 -5.65 7.95 2.17
N ASP A 18 -6.14 6.90 2.83
CA ASP A 18 -5.42 5.62 2.97
C ASP A 18 -5.27 4.91 1.62
N LEU A 19 -6.31 4.92 0.78
CA LEU A 19 -6.22 4.40 -0.59
C LEU A 19 -5.17 5.15 -1.43
N ASP A 20 -5.19 6.48 -1.37
CA ASP A 20 -4.23 7.31 -2.10
C ASP A 20 -2.80 7.06 -1.60
N LYS A 21 -2.59 6.90 -0.29
CA LYS A 21 -1.30 6.52 0.30
C LYS A 21 -0.81 5.17 -0.21
N VAL A 22 -1.66 4.14 -0.22
CA VAL A 22 -1.30 2.80 -0.72
C VAL A 22 -0.91 2.87 -2.20
N ALA A 23 -1.75 3.51 -3.02
CA ALA A 23 -1.47 3.68 -4.44
C ALA A 23 -0.16 4.45 -4.67
N ALA A 24 0.05 5.55 -3.96
CA ALA A 24 1.26 6.36 -4.08
C ALA A 24 2.51 5.59 -3.65
N LEU A 25 2.45 4.81 -2.57
CA LEU A 25 3.56 3.98 -2.11
C LEU A 25 3.90 2.88 -3.11
N LEU A 26 2.89 2.18 -3.64
CA LEU A 26 3.07 1.15 -4.65
C LEU A 26 3.64 1.72 -5.96
N GLN A 27 3.10 2.84 -6.42
CA GLN A 27 3.63 3.53 -7.61
C GLN A 27 5.06 4.01 -7.41
N LYS A 28 5.38 4.56 -6.23
CA LYS A 28 6.72 4.99 -5.87
C LYS A 28 7.70 3.81 -5.82
N ALA A 29 7.30 2.70 -5.18
CA ALA A 29 8.11 1.48 -5.13
C ALA A 29 8.41 0.97 -6.54
N ARG A 30 7.37 0.80 -7.37
CA ARG A 30 7.50 0.37 -8.76
C ARG A 30 8.41 1.30 -9.57
N SER A 31 8.17 2.61 -9.49
CA SER A 31 8.97 3.59 -10.22
C SER A 31 10.44 3.56 -9.78
N SER A 32 10.69 3.40 -8.47
CA SER A 32 12.06 3.33 -7.94
C SER A 32 12.78 2.06 -8.40
N ALA A 33 12.07 0.93 -8.46
CA ALA A 33 12.61 -0.32 -8.99
C ALA A 33 12.88 -0.25 -10.51
N MET A 34 11.96 0.31 -11.29
CA MET A 34 12.13 0.46 -12.76
C MET A 34 13.24 1.44 -13.13
N ASN A 35 13.36 2.56 -12.41
CA ASN A 35 14.46 3.52 -12.59
C ASN A 35 15.79 3.00 -12.03
N ASN A 36 15.82 1.78 -11.51
CA ASN A 36 16.99 1.13 -10.94
C ASN A 36 17.66 2.01 -9.86
N ILE A 37 16.86 2.72 -9.07
CA ILE A 37 17.38 3.64 -8.05
C ILE A 37 18.11 2.79 -7.01
N ASN A 38 19.41 3.01 -6.85
CA ASN A 38 20.30 2.21 -6.00
C ASN A 38 20.48 0.75 -6.42
N GLU A 39 20.11 0.36 -7.65
CA GLU A 39 20.28 -1.02 -8.15
C GLU A 39 19.56 -2.10 -7.31
N GLN A 40 18.48 -1.68 -6.64
CA GLN A 40 17.76 -2.48 -5.66
C GLN A 40 16.29 -2.69 -6.02
N LYS A 41 15.72 -3.79 -5.52
CA LYS A 41 14.27 -4.04 -5.53
C LYS A 41 13.58 -3.13 -4.52
N TYR A 42 12.35 -2.73 -4.79
CA TYR A 42 11.55 -1.91 -3.89
C TYR A 42 10.26 -2.62 -3.56
N GLY A 43 9.81 -2.53 -2.32
CA GLY A 43 8.57 -3.15 -1.91
C GLY A 43 7.80 -2.35 -0.87
N VAL A 44 6.55 -2.74 -0.69
CA VAL A 44 5.65 -2.20 0.33
C VAL A 44 5.15 -3.37 1.19
N LYS A 45 5.32 -3.26 2.51
CA LYS A 45 4.83 -4.23 3.49
C LYS A 45 3.55 -3.70 4.13
N PHE A 46 2.58 -4.59 4.29
CA PHE A 46 1.23 -4.29 4.81
C PHE A 46 0.92 -4.92 6.18
N ASP A 47 1.81 -5.79 6.68
CA ASP A 47 1.62 -6.58 7.91
C ASP A 47 1.89 -5.84 9.23
N ASP A 48 2.37 -4.58 9.19
CA ASP A 48 2.49 -3.78 10.40
C ASP A 48 1.13 -3.21 10.83
N PRO A 49 0.74 -3.27 12.12
CA PRO A 49 -0.58 -2.86 12.60
C PRO A 49 -0.86 -1.36 12.54
N ASP A 50 0.16 -0.51 12.48
CA ASP A 50 0.02 0.95 12.52
C ASP A 50 0.60 1.63 11.26
N ASP A 51 1.56 1.00 10.59
CA ASP A 51 2.29 1.61 9.48
C ASP A 51 2.17 0.84 8.15
N LEU A 52 2.19 1.57 7.04
CA LEU A 52 2.57 1.08 5.73
C LEU A 52 4.06 1.34 5.54
N ILE A 53 4.80 0.29 5.19
CA ILE A 53 6.26 0.35 5.20
C ILE A 53 6.79 0.18 3.78
N LEU A 54 7.38 1.23 3.23
CA LEU A 54 8.21 1.15 2.03
C LEU A 54 9.60 0.66 2.42
N PHE A 55 10.07 -0.39 1.75
CA PHE A 55 11.40 -0.94 1.97
C PHE A 55 12.15 -1.18 0.66
N ARG A 56 13.47 -1.31 0.78
CA ARG A 56 14.39 -1.66 -0.30
C ARG A 56 15.01 -3.02 0.00
N GLU A 57 15.02 -3.91 -0.99
CA GLU A 57 15.64 -5.25 -1.06
C GLU A 57 15.42 -6.26 0.10
N THR A 58 15.55 -5.84 1.35
CA THR A 58 15.53 -6.73 2.52
C THR A 58 14.67 -6.14 3.60
N LEU A 59 13.60 -6.85 3.98
CA LEU A 59 12.91 -6.58 5.24
C LEU A 59 13.90 -6.76 6.39
N GLY A 60 14.23 -5.67 7.10
CA GLY A 60 14.97 -5.74 8.36
C GLY A 60 16.24 -4.89 8.48
N THR A 61 16.69 -4.18 7.44
CA THR A 61 17.94 -3.39 7.52
C THR A 61 17.77 -1.88 7.36
N SER A 62 16.69 -1.38 6.77
CA SER A 62 16.33 0.04 6.83
C SER A 62 14.88 0.25 6.39
N TYR A 63 14.04 0.74 7.29
CA TYR A 63 12.71 1.22 6.92
C TYR A 63 12.86 2.57 6.21
N ASP A 64 12.81 2.56 4.88
CA ASP A 64 13.11 3.75 4.08
C ASP A 64 12.01 4.80 4.16
N TYR A 65 10.77 4.38 4.39
CA TYR A 65 9.66 5.29 4.60
C TYR A 65 8.49 4.58 5.29
N LYS A 66 8.08 5.10 6.45
CA LYS A 66 6.89 4.64 7.16
C LYS A 66 5.78 5.66 6.98
N VAL A 67 4.59 5.17 6.66
CA VAL A 67 3.38 5.99 6.55
C VAL A 67 2.36 5.44 7.51
N GLU A 68 2.00 6.24 8.51
CA GLU A 68 0.92 5.88 9.43
C GLU A 68 -0.38 5.63 8.64
N LYS A 69 -0.98 4.48 8.88
CA LYS A 69 -2.29 4.11 8.35
C LYS A 69 -3.37 4.43 9.37
N SER A 70 -4.60 4.63 8.91
CA SER A 70 -5.68 4.90 9.86
C SER A 70 -6.03 3.66 10.69
N LYS A 71 -6.11 3.81 12.02
CA LYS A 71 -6.43 2.71 12.95
C LYS A 71 -7.85 2.13 12.77
N THR A 72 -8.70 2.83 12.01
CA THR A 72 -10.06 2.38 11.66
C THR A 72 -10.11 1.47 10.46
N VAL A 73 -9.01 1.38 9.71
CA VAL A 73 -8.90 0.66 8.44
C VAL A 73 -8.23 -0.69 8.68
N VAL A 74 -8.87 -1.75 8.21
CA VAL A 74 -8.36 -3.11 8.22
C VAL A 74 -7.78 -3.43 6.85
N TYR A 75 -6.55 -3.94 6.85
CA TYR A 75 -5.87 -4.41 5.65
C TYR A 75 -5.85 -5.93 5.66
N SER A 76 -6.27 -6.54 4.57
CA SER A 76 -6.11 -7.97 4.33
C SER A 76 -5.59 -8.17 2.93
N ASP A 77 -4.56 -9.00 2.75
CA ASP A 77 -3.93 -9.19 1.47
C ASP A 77 -3.70 -10.67 1.15
N THR A 78 -3.54 -10.96 -0.14
CA THR A 78 -3.13 -12.26 -0.67
C THR A 78 -1.67 -12.24 -1.14
N CYS A 79 -0.92 -11.21 -0.77
CA CYS A 79 0.44 -11.02 -1.25
C CYS A 79 1.42 -11.96 -0.53
N PRO A 80 2.43 -12.48 -1.24
CA PRO A 80 3.41 -13.36 -0.63
C PRO A 80 4.14 -12.63 0.49
N SER A 81 4.15 -13.22 1.69
CA SER A 81 4.75 -12.63 2.89
C SER A 81 4.18 -11.27 3.30
N HIS A 82 2.92 -10.97 2.96
CA HIS A 82 2.24 -9.72 3.28
C HIS A 82 2.95 -8.47 2.77
N GLN A 83 3.59 -8.61 1.61
CA GLN A 83 4.35 -7.56 0.96
C GLN A 83 4.26 -7.67 -0.55
N VAL A 84 4.42 -6.53 -1.19
CA VAL A 84 4.55 -6.42 -2.63
C VAL A 84 5.98 -6.03 -2.92
N VAL A 85 6.68 -6.80 -3.74
CA VAL A 85 8.06 -6.49 -4.15
C VAL A 85 8.09 -6.31 -5.66
N PHE A 86 8.62 -5.18 -6.10
CA PHE A 86 8.85 -4.87 -7.50
C PHE A 86 10.30 -5.17 -7.86
N ASP A 87 10.49 -5.95 -8.92
CA ASP A 87 11.78 -6.29 -9.49
C ASP A 87 12.43 -5.06 -10.14
N GLN A 88 13.75 -4.95 -9.97
CA GLN A 88 14.53 -3.89 -10.60
C GLN A 88 14.44 -3.98 -12.13
N LEU A 89 14.57 -2.83 -12.81
CA LEU A 89 14.57 -2.65 -14.28
C LEU A 89 13.26 -3.01 -15.00
N THR A 90 12.49 -3.96 -14.48
CA THR A 90 11.25 -4.46 -15.09
C THR A 90 10.01 -3.92 -14.38
N GLY A 91 10.10 -3.69 -13.07
CA GLY A 91 8.96 -3.32 -12.25
C GLY A 91 7.91 -4.42 -12.15
N ASN A 92 8.27 -5.68 -12.45
CA ASN A 92 7.38 -6.83 -12.26
C ASN A 92 7.18 -7.09 -10.77
N ALA A 93 6.02 -7.62 -10.41
CA ALA A 93 5.71 -8.02 -9.04
C ALA A 93 4.89 -9.30 -9.06
N ASP A 94 4.84 -10.00 -7.94
CA ASP A 94 3.89 -11.10 -7.76
C ASP A 94 2.46 -10.60 -7.84
N SER A 95 1.60 -11.38 -8.51
CA SER A 95 0.18 -11.03 -8.61
C SER A 95 -0.47 -11.22 -7.25
N CYS A 96 -1.09 -10.18 -6.71
CA CYS A 96 -1.79 -10.25 -5.44
C CYS A 96 -2.86 -9.18 -5.32
N GLU A 97 -3.68 -9.31 -4.28
CA GLU A 97 -4.76 -8.39 -3.96
C GLU A 97 -4.60 -7.87 -2.54
N ILE A 98 -4.88 -6.59 -2.37
CA ILE A 98 -4.87 -5.88 -1.10
C ILE A 98 -6.28 -5.33 -0.91
N VAL A 99 -6.99 -5.85 0.08
CA VAL A 99 -8.34 -5.42 0.44
C VAL A 99 -8.27 -4.52 1.65
N ILE A 100 -8.86 -3.34 1.50
CA ILE A 100 -8.84 -2.25 2.47
C ILE A 100 -10.28 -2.03 2.92
N THR A 101 -10.55 -2.29 4.20
CA THR A 101 -11.89 -2.28 4.78
C THR A 101 -12.00 -1.24 5.89
N GLU A 102 -12.94 -0.31 5.80
CA GLU A 102 -13.30 0.62 6.87
C GLU A 102 -14.81 0.55 7.16
N GLY A 103 -15.18 -0.18 8.21
CA GLY A 103 -16.58 -0.44 8.53
C GLY A 103 -17.28 -1.19 7.39
N ASN A 104 -18.20 -0.52 6.68
CA ASN A 104 -18.92 -1.08 5.53
C ASN A 104 -18.31 -0.73 4.17
N LYS A 105 -17.20 0.02 4.13
CA LYS A 105 -16.51 0.38 2.89
C LYS A 105 -15.40 -0.63 2.62
N ILE A 106 -15.39 -1.17 1.42
CA ILE A 106 -14.38 -2.12 0.95
C ILE A 106 -13.82 -1.56 -0.35
N SER A 107 -12.50 -1.55 -0.47
CA SER A 107 -11.78 -1.25 -1.70
C SER A 107 -10.71 -2.32 -1.90
N THR A 108 -10.57 -2.79 -3.13
CA THR A 108 -9.61 -3.84 -3.48
C THR A 108 -8.61 -3.24 -4.45
N THR A 109 -7.35 -3.24 -4.05
CA THR A 109 -6.22 -2.92 -4.92
C THR A 109 -5.63 -4.22 -5.44
N THR A 110 -5.63 -4.42 -6.75
CA THR A 110 -5.06 -5.60 -7.39
C THR A 110 -3.73 -5.24 -8.06
N ILE A 111 -2.76 -6.13 -7.90
CA ILE A 111 -1.45 -6.05 -8.53
C ILE A 111 -1.31 -7.24 -9.46
N ASN A 112 -0.94 -6.97 -10.71
CA ASN A 112 -0.71 -8.02 -11.70
C ASN A 112 0.78 -8.40 -11.79
N GLY A 113 1.07 -9.51 -12.47
CA GLY A 113 2.42 -10.04 -12.67
C GLY A 113 3.42 -9.11 -13.38
N GLN A 114 2.92 -8.02 -13.96
CA GLN A 114 3.69 -6.99 -14.66
C GLN A 114 3.88 -5.72 -13.80
N GLY A 115 3.50 -5.79 -12.51
CA GLY A 115 3.51 -4.66 -11.59
C GLY A 115 2.48 -3.57 -11.89
N GLY A 116 1.46 -3.88 -12.67
CA GLY A 116 0.30 -3.01 -12.87
C GLY A 116 -0.52 -2.95 -11.57
N ILE A 117 -0.81 -1.73 -11.10
CA ILE A 117 -1.56 -1.47 -9.87
C ILE A 117 -2.94 -0.93 -10.28
N ASN A 118 -4.01 -1.56 -9.81
CA ASN A 118 -5.40 -1.18 -10.08
C ASN A 118 -6.13 -1.01 -8.74
N TYR A 119 -6.75 0.16 -8.48
CA TYR A 119 -7.34 0.53 -7.18
C TYR A 119 -8.58 1.42 -7.33
#